data_AF-A0A0A9DP02-F1
#
_entry.id   AF-A0A0A9DP02-F1
#
_cell.length_a   1.000
_cell.length_b   1.000
_cell.length_c   1.000
_cell.angle_alpha   90.00
_cell.angle_beta   90.00
_cell.angle_gamma   90.00
#
_symmetry.space_group_name_H-M   'P 1'
#
loop_
_entity.id
_entity.type
_entity.pdbx_description
1 polymer ?
#
loop_
_entity_poly.entity_id
_entity_poly.type
_entity_poly.pdbx_seq_one_letter_code
_entity_poly.pdbx_strand_id
1 'polypeptide(L)'
;MPSSIDTYTHRIGRTGRAGKKGVATSFLTLENTDIFFDLKQMLIQSNSPVPPELARHEASKFKPGSIPDRPPRRNDTVFATH
;
A
#
# COMPACT_ATOMS: atom_id res chain seq x y z
N MET A 1 0.39 -13.53 6.59
CA MET A 1 -0.73 -12.57 6.75
C MET A 1 -1.93 -13.08 5.96
N PRO A 2 -3.17 -12.58 6.14
CA PRO A 2 -4.24 -12.92 5.20
C PRO A 2 -3.85 -12.46 3.79
N SER A 3 -4.20 -13.23 2.77
CA SER A 3 -3.84 -12.97 1.36
C SER A 3 -4.59 -11.79 0.74
N SER A 4 -5.50 -11.15 1.49
CA SER A 4 -6.32 -10.02 1.01
C SER A 4 -6.47 -8.94 2.08
N ILE A 5 -6.43 -7.68 1.63
CA ILE A 5 -6.54 -6.51 2.51
C ILE A 5 -7.91 -6.40 3.20
N ASP A 6 -8.98 -6.87 2.56
CA ASP A 6 -10.32 -6.89 3.14
C ASP A 6 -10.36 -7.76 4.42
N THR A 7 -9.85 -8.98 4.33
CA THR A 7 -9.76 -9.90 5.48
C THR A 7 -8.85 -9.33 6.56
N TYR A 8 -7.75 -8.66 6.19
CA TYR A 8 -6.89 -7.97 7.15
C TYR A 8 -7.65 -6.88 7.91
N THR A 9 -8.40 -6.04 7.19
CA THR A 9 -9.21 -4.95 7.75
C THR A 9 -10.25 -5.50 8.72
N HIS A 10 -10.95 -6.58 8.37
CA HIS A 10 -11.90 -7.26 9.26
C HIS A 10 -11.24 -7.79 10.55
N ARG A 11 -9.99 -8.27 10.48
CA ARG A 11 -9.26 -8.75 11.65
C ARG A 11 -8.85 -7.61 12.58
N ILE A 12 -8.29 -6.53 12.04
CA ILE A 12 -7.87 -5.38 12.85
C ILE A 12 -9.07 -4.56 13.34
N GLY A 13 -10.20 -4.58 12.64
CA GLY A 13 -11.46 -3.95 13.05
C GLY A 13 -12.07 -4.57 14.32
N ARG A 14 -11.53 -5.69 14.81
CA ARG A 14 -11.86 -6.23 16.15
C ARG A 14 -11.03 -5.61 17.28
N THR A 15 -10.00 -4.85 16.95
CA THR A 15 -9.20 -4.09 17.92
C THR A 15 -9.78 -2.68 18.04
N GLY A 16 -10.24 -2.31 19.24
CA GLY A 16 -10.87 -1.01 19.53
C GLY A 16 -12.39 -1.12 19.74
N ARG A 17 -12.79 -1.12 21.02
CA ARG A 17 -14.18 -0.87 21.44
C ARG A 17 -14.21 0.44 22.20
N ALA A 18 -15.25 1.25 21.95
CA ALA A 18 -15.65 2.46 22.65
C ALA A 18 -14.52 3.20 23.41
N GLY A 19 -13.88 4.18 22.75
CA GLY A 19 -12.99 5.15 23.39
C GLY A 19 -11.53 4.73 23.55
N LYS A 20 -11.14 3.48 23.27
CA LYS A 20 -9.73 3.04 23.29
C LYS A 20 -9.22 2.68 21.90
N LYS A 21 -8.08 3.26 21.51
CA LYS A 21 -7.35 2.87 20.28
C LYS A 21 -6.89 1.43 20.45
N GLY A 22 -7.44 0.52 19.66
CA GLY A 22 -6.94 -0.85 19.55
C GLY A 22 -5.60 -0.85 18.82
N VAL A 23 -4.66 -1.69 19.27
CA VAL A 23 -3.38 -1.89 18.58
C VAL A 23 -3.42 -3.25 17.91
N ALA A 24 -3.13 -3.29 16.62
CA ALA A 24 -2.95 -4.53 15.86
C ALA A 24 -1.49 -4.62 15.40
N THR A 25 -0.81 -5.70 15.82
CA THR A 25 0.56 -5.99 15.41
C THR A 25 0.58 -7.13 14.41
N SER A 26 1.30 -6.93 13.31
CA SER A 26 1.23 -7.77 12.13
C SER A 26 2.63 -8.15 11.66
N PHE A 27 2.91 -9.45 11.58
CA PHE A 27 4.15 -9.95 10.99
C PHE A 27 4.03 -10.01 9.46
N LEU A 28 4.86 -9.23 8.78
CA LEU A 28 4.94 -9.17 7.33
C LEU A 28 6.16 -9.98 6.86
N THR A 29 5.95 -10.89 5.91
CA THR A 29 7.01 -11.60 5.15
C THR A 29 6.95 -11.20 3.68
N LEU A 30 8.01 -11.51 2.92
CA LEU A 30 8.10 -11.24 1.47
C LEU A 30 7.01 -11.92 0.64
N GLU A 31 6.36 -12.95 1.18
CA GLU A 31 5.23 -13.64 0.55
C GLU A 31 3.93 -12.83 0.57
N ASN A 32 3.88 -11.72 1.31
CA ASN A 32 2.68 -10.88 1.44
C ASN A 32 2.82 -9.56 0.68
N THR A 33 3.78 -9.49 -0.24
CA THR A 33 4.03 -8.29 -1.04
C THR A 33 2.81 -7.85 -1.86
N ASP A 34 1.93 -8.78 -2.20
CA ASP A 34 0.63 -8.55 -2.87
C ASP A 34 -0.38 -7.70 -2.07
N ILE A 35 -0.16 -7.45 -0.79
CA ILE A 35 -1.04 -6.57 0.00
C ILE A 35 -0.33 -5.33 0.52
N PHE A 36 0.98 -5.15 0.24
CA PHE A 36 1.77 -4.06 0.83
C PHE A 36 1.28 -2.69 0.38
N PHE A 37 0.92 -2.55 -0.89
CA PHE A 37 0.36 -1.32 -1.44
C PHE A 37 -0.94 -0.93 -0.73
N ASP A 38 -1.91 -1.83 -0.71
CA ASP A 38 -3.22 -1.56 -0.10
C ASP A 38 -3.10 -1.37 1.42
N LEU A 39 -2.20 -2.10 2.09
CA LEU A 39 -1.91 -1.96 3.52
C LEU A 39 -1.37 -0.56 3.84
N LYS A 40 -0.40 -0.07 3.06
CA LYS A 40 0.14 1.28 3.22
C LYS A 40 -0.95 2.32 3.03
N GLN A 41 -1.75 2.19 1.97
CA GLN A 41 -2.83 3.12 1.68
C GLN A 41 -3.88 3.15 2.80
N MET A 42 -4.24 1.99 3.35
CA MET A 42 -5.17 1.89 4.48
C MET A 42 -4.62 2.57 5.74
N LEU A 43 -3.33 2.40 6.06
CA LEU A 43 -2.70 3.06 7.20
C LEU A 43 -2.73 4.59 7.05
N ILE A 44 -2.47 5.11 5.85
CA ILE A 44 -2.56 6.55 5.54
C ILE A 44 -4.00 7.05 5.72
N GLN A 45 -4.99 6.35 5.15
CA GLN A 45 -6.42 6.73 5.26
C GLN A 45 -6.92 6.69 6.71
N SER A 46 -6.43 5.74 7.50
CA SER A 46 -6.78 5.58 8.92
C SER A 46 -5.98 6.51 9.84
N ASN A 47 -5.19 7.43 9.29
CA ASN A 47 -4.30 8.33 10.00
C ASN A 47 -3.38 7.61 11.02
N SER A 48 -2.99 6.38 10.67
CA SER A 48 -2.13 5.50 11.46
C SER A 48 -0.67 5.62 11.00
N PRO A 49 0.31 5.45 11.90
CA PRO A 49 1.71 5.55 11.53
C PRO A 49 2.09 4.45 10.52
N VAL A 50 2.63 4.86 9.37
CA VAL A 50 3.14 3.94 8.36
C VAL A 50 4.58 3.56 8.73
N PRO A 51 4.91 2.27 8.89
CA PRO A 51 6.28 1.84 9.13
C PRO A 51 7.19 2.26 7.96
N PRO A 52 8.39 2.83 8.21
CA PRO A 52 9.29 3.28 7.16
C PRO A 52 9.73 2.12 6.25
N GLU A 53 9.89 0.91 6.81
CA GLU A 53 10.21 -0.30 6.05
C GLU A 53 9.13 -0.61 5.01
N LEU A 54 7.85 -0.54 5.42
CA LEU A 54 6.73 -0.72 4.49
C LEU A 54 6.68 0.41 3.46
N ALA A 55 6.88 1.67 3.88
CA ALA A 55 6.81 2.83 2.99
C ALA A 55 7.90 2.85 1.91
N ARG A 56 9.10 2.32 2.24
CA ARG A 56 10.26 2.23 1.34
C ARG A 56 10.19 1.02 0.40
N HIS A 57 9.51 -0.05 0.82
CA HIS A 57 9.42 -1.30 0.06
C HIS A 57 8.81 -1.09 -1.33
N GLU A 58 9.39 -1.72 -2.36
CA GLU A 58 8.97 -1.54 -3.76
C GLU A 58 7.54 -2.01 -4.02
N ALA A 59 7.15 -3.15 -3.43
CA ALA A 59 5.77 -3.66 -3.49
C ALA A 59 4.71 -2.73 -2.85
N SER A 60 5.12 -1.71 -2.08
CA SER A 60 4.19 -0.70 -1.53
C SER A 60 3.98 0.50 -2.47
N LYS A 61 4.76 0.59 -3.55
CA LYS A 61 4.71 1.71 -4.51
C LYS A 61 3.72 1.47 -5.63
N PHE A 62 3.52 0.20 -6.01
CA PHE A 62 2.68 -0.20 -7.13
C PHE A 62 1.62 -1.19 -6.67
N LYS A 63 0.40 -1.04 -7.22
CA LYS A 63 -0.69 -1.95 -6.92
C LYS A 63 -0.43 -3.31 -7.58
N PRO A 64 -0.42 -4.41 -6.82
CA PRO A 64 -0.21 -5.74 -7.37
C PRO A 64 -1.37 -6.11 -8.30
N GLY A 65 -1.05 -6.61 -9.49
CA GLY A 65 -2.02 -6.89 -10.55
C GLY A 65 -2.27 -5.73 -11.53
N SER A 66 -1.74 -4.53 -11.28
CA SER A 66 -1.69 -3.48 -12.30
C SER A 66 -0.53 -3.77 -13.26
N ILE A 67 -0.74 -4.62 -14.25
CA ILE A 67 0.15 -4.72 -15.41
C ILE A 67 0.26 -3.30 -15.99
N PRO A 68 1.44 -2.65 -16.01
CA PRO A 68 1.57 -1.39 -16.72
C PRO A 68 1.73 -1.74 -18.21
N ASP A 69 0.63 -2.05 -18.91
CA ASP A 69 0.62 -1.99 -20.38
C ASP A 69 0.54 -0.53 -20.84
N ARG A 70 1.45 0.30 -20.34
CA ARG A 70 1.61 1.65 -20.89
C ARG A 70 3.05 2.09 -20.85
N PRO A 71 3.74 2.12 -22.00
CA PRO A 71 5.04 2.77 -22.08
C PRO A 71 4.88 4.26 -21.73
N PRO A 72 5.91 4.88 -21.15
CA PRO A 72 5.88 6.30 -20.84
C PRO A 72 5.67 7.07 -22.14
N ARG A 73 4.67 7.97 -22.17
CA ARG A 73 4.57 8.95 -23.25
C ARG A 73 5.83 9.80 -23.18
N ARG A 74 6.73 9.55 -24.13
CA ARG A 74 7.91 10.36 -24.38
C ARG A 74 7.41 11.77 -24.73
N ASN A 75 7.61 12.72 -23.83
CA ASN A 75 7.46 14.13 -24.15
C ASN A 75 8.60 14.50 -25.10
N ASP A 76 8.33 14.52 -26.40
CA ASP A 76 9.26 15.08 -27.38
C ASP A 76 9.01 16.59 -27.48
N THR A 77 9.80 17.33 -26.72
CA THR A 77 9.96 18.78 -26.86
C THR A 77 10.61 19.04 -28.22
N VAL A 78 9.82 19.24 -29.27
CA VAL A 78 10.36 19.68 -30.56
C VAL A 78 10.53 21.19 -30.53
N PHE A 79 11.74 21.62 -30.16
CA PHE A 79 12.25 22.93 -30.55
C PHE A 79 12.37 22.94 -32.07
N ALA A 80 11.42 23.56 -32.77
CA ALA A 80 11.59 23.94 -34.17
C ALA A 80 12.00 25.41 -34.23
N THR A 81 13.31 25.63 -34.19
CA THR A 81 13.96 26.83 -34.72
C THR A 81 14.05 26.73 -36.24
N HIS A 82 13.36 27.62 -36.96
CA HIS A 82 13.89 28.34 -38.13
C HIS A 82 13.03 29.58 -38.38
#